data_AF-A0A7C3WW46-F1
#
_entry.id   AF-A0A7C3WW46-F1
#
_cell.length_a   1.000
_cell.length_b   1.000
_cell.length_c   1.000
_cell.angle_alpha   90.00
_cell.angle_beta   90.00
_cell.angle_gamma   90.00
#
_symmetry.space_group_name_H-M   'P 1'
#
loop_
_entity.id
_entity.type
_entity.pdbx_description
1 polymer ?
#
loop_
_entity_poly.entity_id
_entity_poly.type
_entity_poly.pdbx_seq_one_letter_code
_entity_poly.pdbx_strand_id
1 'polypeptide(L)'
;MSEEKVIKATEALDLLYEFEREPVTDDKLQPGRYFAGLFAGEHVAGTEFVIGALFVSWGVNAYDIFVGLLLGNLMAVLTWTLICAPIAVRTRLTLYWFLRKVAGPVVTTIYNVLNAFLFCILAGCMITVSASAVRVPLGIPPQTEWIPTDFRFVLVVLVVGAVVVTLAILGFKRLSQFSVVCSPWMFLMFIAGAIALLPAAGVDIRNWNDFWQIATQKIWTGVRPDGKEPISFWHVAAFAWICNLAMHGGLSDMAIFRYAKSSAYGLFSAFGMFLGHYLAWICAGVMGAMAALLLQKSITELDSGAVATQALGFSGLIAVILAGWTTSNPTLYRAGLALQAVTPGWPRWLVTLLAGAGTTVIACSPFVFTKLLDFVGYYGLLLMPLGAVAFTEYWIFPKIGLTRYWTEKKRLAMNWPALLSWLISIAVAITLEKSGILHLFFLFVPVWVMTSVLYIVLSMFMGARDVPADAEEIIPTAENRKLGPVSESQKGKGTSSLTDPVLLLSGIIAGLSLIICLAMAISVFLKGTNGFMQNLQSFHHILLYPTFAYFIAGTIFIIRRDRNGDNA
;
A
#
# COMPACT_ATOMS: atom_id res chain seq x y z
N MET A 1 32.54 -3.00 26.31
CA MET A 1 31.40 -3.52 27.11
C MET A 1 31.61 -5.01 27.29
N SER A 2 31.41 -5.57 28.48
CA SER A 2 31.52 -7.03 28.68
C SER A 2 30.45 -7.76 27.87
N GLU A 3 30.79 -8.94 27.37
CA GLU A 3 29.92 -9.82 26.56
C GLU A 3 28.57 -10.07 27.25
N GLU A 4 28.58 -10.18 28.59
CA GLU A 4 27.39 -10.32 29.43
C GLU A 4 26.46 -9.08 29.42
N LYS A 5 27.02 -7.86 29.33
CA LYS A 5 26.22 -6.63 29.17
C LYS A 5 25.61 -6.53 27.77
N VAL A 6 26.30 -7.02 26.75
CA VAL A 6 25.79 -7.07 25.38
C VAL A 6 24.64 -8.08 25.30
N ILE A 7 24.79 -9.27 25.89
CA ILE A 7 23.74 -10.30 25.96
C ILE A 7 22.50 -9.79 26.68
N LYS A 8 22.64 -9.18 27.87
CA LYS A 8 21.52 -8.58 28.61
C LYS A 8 20.84 -7.43 27.86
N ALA A 9 21.61 -6.61 27.14
CA ALA A 9 21.06 -5.54 26.31
C ALA A 9 20.32 -6.09 25.08
N THR A 10 20.81 -7.18 24.47
CA THR A 10 20.12 -7.86 23.38
C THR A 10 18.86 -8.59 23.83
N GLU A 11 18.88 -9.24 25.00
CA GLU A 11 17.69 -9.84 25.61
C GLU A 11 16.66 -8.78 25.99
N ALA A 12 17.09 -7.64 26.51
CA ALA A 12 16.22 -6.49 26.78
C ALA A 12 15.62 -5.92 25.49
N LEU A 13 16.40 -5.83 24.40
CA LEU A 13 15.92 -5.47 23.06
C LEU A 13 14.95 -6.52 22.50
N ASP A 14 15.16 -7.80 22.78
CA ASP A 14 14.30 -8.90 22.33
C ASP A 14 12.98 -8.94 23.11
N LEU A 15 12.98 -8.56 24.38
CA LEU A 15 11.77 -8.36 25.19
C LEU A 15 10.87 -7.25 24.64
N LEU A 16 11.40 -6.32 23.82
CA LEU A 16 10.62 -5.21 23.21
C LEU A 16 9.69 -5.65 22.09
N TYR A 17 9.93 -6.82 21.49
CA TYR A 17 9.21 -7.28 20.30
C TYR A 17 7.95 -8.06 20.67
N GLU A 18 6.91 -7.46 21.24
CA GLU A 18 5.79 -8.21 21.85
C GLU A 18 4.93 -9.07 20.87
N PHE A 19 5.14 -8.98 19.54
CA PHE A 19 4.29 -9.65 18.55
C PHE A 19 5.04 -10.56 17.54
N GLU A 20 4.48 -11.76 17.37
CA GLU A 20 4.73 -12.80 16.35
C GLU A 20 6.21 -13.10 15.99
N ARG A 21 6.97 -13.53 17.00
CA ARG A 21 8.38 -13.97 16.91
C ARG A 21 8.57 -15.38 16.32
N GLU A 22 7.51 -16.17 16.29
CA GLU A 22 7.59 -17.56 15.86
C GLU A 22 7.20 -17.73 14.39
N PRO A 23 7.84 -18.70 13.69
CA PRO A 23 7.34 -19.22 12.44
C PRO A 23 5.85 -19.56 12.52
N VAL A 24 5.08 -19.09 11.55
CA VAL A 24 3.69 -19.50 11.37
C VAL A 24 3.62 -21.01 11.17
N THR A 25 2.78 -21.67 11.97
CA THR A 25 2.52 -23.11 11.92
C THR A 25 1.54 -23.48 10.80
N ASP A 26 1.59 -24.73 10.32
CA ASP A 26 0.82 -25.17 9.15
C ASP A 26 -0.70 -25.06 9.32
N ASP A 27 -1.21 -25.20 10.55
CA ASP A 27 -2.63 -25.03 10.91
C ASP A 27 -3.13 -23.59 10.74
N LYS A 28 -2.23 -22.61 10.74
CA LYS A 28 -2.56 -21.18 10.60
C LYS A 28 -2.45 -20.66 9.17
N LEU A 29 -2.06 -21.50 8.22
CA LEU A 29 -1.92 -21.11 6.82
C LEU A 29 -3.26 -20.78 6.17
N GLN A 30 -3.29 -19.67 5.44
CA GLN A 30 -4.51 -19.12 4.85
C GLN A 30 -4.70 -19.57 3.39
N PRO A 31 -5.95 -19.73 2.92
CA PRO A 31 -6.24 -20.07 1.52
C PRO A 31 -5.99 -18.88 0.58
N GLY A 32 -5.70 -19.14 -0.69
CA GLY A 32 -5.41 -18.09 -1.69
C GLY A 32 -6.45 -16.97 -1.82
N ARG A 33 -7.75 -17.27 -1.63
CA ARG A 33 -8.83 -16.26 -1.61
C ARG A 33 -8.62 -15.15 -0.58
N TYR A 34 -7.95 -15.47 0.54
CA TYR A 34 -7.61 -14.49 1.56
C TYR A 34 -6.61 -13.48 1.01
N PHE A 35 -5.56 -13.95 0.32
CA PHE A 35 -4.55 -13.10 -0.31
C PHE A 35 -5.12 -12.26 -1.44
N ALA A 36 -5.96 -12.85 -2.31
CA ALA A 36 -6.63 -12.11 -3.38
C ALA A 36 -7.47 -10.94 -2.83
N GLY A 37 -8.27 -11.20 -1.78
CA GLY A 37 -9.09 -10.17 -1.13
C GLY A 37 -8.25 -9.13 -0.39
N LEU A 38 -7.17 -9.55 0.27
CA LEU A 38 -6.25 -8.65 0.99
C LEU A 38 -5.57 -7.68 0.01
N PHE A 39 -4.95 -8.19 -1.06
CA PHE A 39 -4.29 -7.34 -2.05
C PHE A 39 -5.31 -6.46 -2.81
N ALA A 40 -6.48 -6.99 -3.17
CA ALA A 40 -7.52 -6.16 -3.79
C ALA A 40 -7.96 -5.01 -2.86
N GLY A 41 -8.07 -5.24 -1.56
CA GLY A 41 -8.50 -4.22 -0.60
C GLY A 41 -7.41 -3.25 -0.15
N GLU A 42 -6.15 -3.69 -0.09
CA GLU A 42 -5.03 -2.83 0.31
C GLU A 42 -4.65 -1.81 -0.77
N HIS A 43 -4.84 -2.16 -2.05
CA HIS A 43 -4.41 -1.35 -3.19
C HIS A 43 -5.54 -0.59 -3.89
N VAL A 44 -6.80 -0.75 -3.46
CA VAL A 44 -7.89 0.17 -3.79
C VAL A 44 -8.01 1.15 -2.62
N ALA A 45 -7.16 2.16 -2.65
CA ALA A 45 -6.82 3.01 -1.51
C ALA A 45 -6.99 4.51 -1.84
N GLY A 46 -6.71 5.36 -0.85
CA GLY A 46 -6.76 6.82 -1.03
C GLY A 46 -5.71 7.35 -2.01
N THR A 47 -4.59 6.62 -2.16
CA THR A 47 -3.49 6.95 -3.07
C THR A 47 -3.91 6.98 -4.52
N GLU A 48 -4.85 6.13 -4.93
CA GLU A 48 -5.27 5.96 -6.32
C GLU A 48 -5.93 7.24 -6.87
N PHE A 49 -6.70 7.95 -6.04
CA PHE A 49 -7.30 9.24 -6.39
C PHE A 49 -6.25 10.31 -6.70
N VAL A 50 -5.09 10.24 -6.05
CA VAL A 50 -4.02 11.22 -6.20
C VAL A 50 -3.11 10.83 -7.37
N ILE A 51 -2.66 9.58 -7.43
CA ILE A 51 -1.67 9.10 -8.40
C ILE A 51 -2.21 9.18 -9.83
N GLY A 52 -3.46 8.76 -10.07
CA GLY A 52 -4.06 8.81 -11.41
C GLY A 52 -4.15 10.23 -11.97
N ALA A 53 -4.54 11.19 -11.14
CA ALA A 53 -4.56 12.62 -11.50
C ALA A 53 -3.14 13.18 -11.71
N LEU A 54 -2.17 12.73 -10.91
CA LEU A 54 -0.78 13.16 -11.06
C LEU A 54 -0.16 12.74 -12.38
N PHE A 55 -0.47 11.56 -12.93
CA PHE A 55 -0.01 11.18 -14.26
C PHE A 55 -0.50 12.10 -15.38
N VAL A 56 -1.75 12.57 -15.28
CA VAL A 56 -2.28 13.59 -16.20
C VAL A 56 -1.51 14.91 -16.01
N SER A 57 -1.31 15.33 -14.76
CA SER A 57 -0.54 16.56 -14.46
C SER A 57 0.92 16.51 -14.93
N TRP A 58 1.48 15.30 -15.02
CA TRP A 58 2.84 15.05 -15.48
C TRP A 58 2.97 14.89 -17.00
N GLY A 59 1.89 15.15 -17.72
CA GLY A 59 1.88 15.19 -19.17
C GLY A 59 2.22 13.84 -19.79
N VAL A 60 1.86 12.74 -19.13
CA VAL A 60 2.10 11.40 -19.69
C VAL A 60 1.26 11.22 -20.98
N ASN A 61 1.77 10.47 -21.95
CA ASN A 61 1.02 10.10 -23.15
C ASN A 61 0.04 8.94 -22.89
N ALA A 62 -1.06 8.88 -23.64
CA ALA A 62 -2.04 7.79 -23.48
C ALA A 62 -1.42 6.40 -23.62
N TYR A 63 -0.57 6.16 -24.63
CA TYR A 63 0.12 4.88 -24.81
C TYR A 63 0.97 4.51 -23.58
N ASP A 64 1.69 5.49 -23.04
CA ASP A 64 2.59 5.30 -21.90
C ASP A 64 1.84 4.91 -20.63
N ILE A 65 0.61 5.41 -20.45
CA ILE A 65 -0.27 4.99 -19.37
C ILE A 65 -0.68 3.53 -19.51
N PHE A 66 -1.30 3.15 -20.63
CA PHE A 66 -1.83 1.80 -20.77
C PHE A 66 -0.71 0.75 -20.79
N VAL A 67 0.37 0.98 -21.53
CA VAL A 67 1.42 -0.03 -21.69
C VAL A 67 2.48 0.08 -20.58
N GLY A 68 2.82 1.29 -20.15
CA GLY A 68 3.78 1.50 -19.06
C GLY A 68 3.25 0.98 -17.73
N LEU A 69 1.98 1.27 -17.39
CA LEU A 69 1.37 0.71 -16.19
C LEU A 69 1.27 -0.82 -16.28
N LEU A 70 0.95 -1.39 -17.45
CA LEU A 70 0.86 -2.84 -17.63
C LEU A 70 2.21 -3.50 -17.31
N LEU A 71 3.28 -2.97 -17.89
CA LEU A 71 4.64 -3.47 -17.68
C LEU A 71 5.07 -3.32 -16.22
N GLY A 72 4.97 -2.12 -15.64
CA GLY A 72 5.41 -1.86 -14.28
C GLY A 72 4.66 -2.68 -13.22
N ASN A 73 3.33 -2.79 -13.37
CA ASN A 73 2.52 -3.62 -12.48
C ASN A 73 2.88 -5.11 -12.59
N LEU A 74 3.12 -5.61 -13.81
CA LEU A 74 3.62 -6.98 -14.00
C LEU A 74 4.97 -7.19 -13.32
N MET A 75 5.91 -6.25 -13.46
CA MET A 75 7.23 -6.34 -12.82
C MET A 75 7.13 -6.36 -11.29
N ALA A 76 6.22 -5.59 -10.70
CA ALA A 76 5.95 -5.65 -9.27
C ALA A 76 5.40 -7.02 -8.83
N VAL A 77 4.39 -7.55 -9.53
CA VAL A 77 3.84 -8.90 -9.27
C VAL A 77 4.94 -9.97 -9.35
N LEU A 78 5.82 -9.88 -10.34
CA LEU A 78 6.97 -10.78 -10.47
C LEU A 78 7.94 -10.62 -9.32
N THR A 79 8.18 -9.40 -8.82
CA THR A 79 9.06 -9.16 -7.67
C THR A 79 8.49 -9.78 -6.40
N TRP A 80 7.18 -9.64 -6.14
CA TRP A 80 6.53 -10.38 -5.06
C TRP A 80 6.64 -11.89 -5.22
N THR A 81 6.37 -12.41 -6.43
CA THR A 81 6.29 -13.84 -6.70
C THR A 81 7.64 -14.53 -6.66
N LEU A 82 8.69 -13.88 -7.16
CA LEU A 82 10.02 -14.47 -7.35
C LEU A 82 11.02 -14.10 -6.25
N ILE A 83 10.80 -13.00 -5.53
CA ILE A 83 11.71 -12.52 -4.48
C ILE A 83 11.09 -12.63 -3.09
N CYS A 84 9.95 -11.96 -2.85
CA CYS A 84 9.37 -11.85 -1.51
C CYS A 84 8.71 -13.15 -1.01
N ALA A 85 7.73 -13.68 -1.76
CA ALA A 85 6.94 -14.83 -1.36
C ALA A 85 7.77 -16.10 -1.12
N PRO A 86 8.81 -16.43 -1.92
CA PRO A 86 9.66 -17.59 -1.66
C PRO A 86 10.38 -17.55 -0.31
N ILE A 87 10.93 -16.40 0.08
CA ILE A 87 11.62 -16.26 1.38
C ILE A 87 10.60 -16.31 2.52
N ALA A 88 9.46 -15.63 2.37
CA ALA A 88 8.40 -15.60 3.38
C ALA A 88 7.81 -16.99 3.68
N VAL A 89 7.54 -17.78 2.65
CA VAL A 89 6.92 -19.12 2.77
C VAL A 89 7.88 -20.12 3.41
N ARG A 90 9.18 -20.00 3.12
CA ARG A 90 10.20 -20.90 3.67
C ARG A 90 10.58 -20.55 5.10
N THR A 91 10.77 -19.26 5.38
CA THR A 91 11.17 -18.81 6.73
C THR A 91 9.99 -18.77 7.69
N ARG A 92 8.80 -18.41 7.20
CA ARG A 92 7.58 -18.13 7.96
C ARG A 92 7.73 -17.00 8.99
N LEU A 93 8.70 -16.11 8.79
CA LEU A 93 8.99 -14.97 9.66
C LEU A 93 8.49 -13.66 9.05
N THR A 94 8.30 -12.65 9.90
CA THR A 94 8.19 -11.26 9.43
C THR A 94 9.55 -10.76 8.96
N LEU A 95 9.57 -9.68 8.16
CA LEU A 95 10.83 -9.03 7.79
C LEU A 95 11.62 -8.57 9.03
N TYR A 96 10.95 -8.00 10.03
CA TYR A 96 11.62 -7.51 11.24
C TYR A 96 12.37 -8.62 11.97
N TRP A 97 11.74 -9.79 12.11
CA TRP A 97 12.35 -10.92 12.78
C TRP A 97 13.40 -11.62 11.90
N PHE A 98 13.21 -11.60 10.58
CA PHE A 98 14.24 -12.04 9.66
C PHE A 98 15.48 -11.13 9.71
N LEU A 99 15.31 -9.80 9.71
CA LEU A 99 16.41 -8.84 9.87
C LEU A 99 17.07 -8.95 11.24
N ARG A 100 16.32 -9.26 12.30
CA ARG A 100 16.88 -9.54 13.63
C ARG A 100 17.91 -10.69 13.58
N LYS A 101 17.66 -11.68 12.72
CA LYS A 101 18.53 -12.84 12.44
C LYS A 101 19.73 -12.47 11.56
N VAL A 102 19.52 -11.65 10.54
CA VAL A 102 20.53 -11.33 9.52
C VAL A 102 21.40 -10.13 9.91
N ALA A 103 20.78 -9.02 10.31
CA ALA A 103 21.43 -7.73 10.57
C ALA A 103 21.72 -7.46 12.05
N GLY A 104 21.09 -8.23 12.96
CA GLY A 104 21.21 -8.06 14.40
C GLY A 104 20.21 -7.04 14.98
N PRO A 105 20.11 -6.97 16.31
CA PRO A 105 19.11 -6.17 17.02
C PRO A 105 19.20 -4.68 16.73
N VAL A 106 20.42 -4.12 16.76
CA VAL A 106 20.62 -2.67 16.62
C VAL A 106 20.18 -2.18 15.24
N VAL A 107 20.57 -2.88 14.17
CA VAL A 107 20.20 -2.50 12.80
C VAL A 107 18.69 -2.62 12.60
N THR A 108 18.06 -3.69 13.11
CA THR A 108 16.61 -3.87 13.07
C THR A 108 15.87 -2.75 13.81
N THR A 109 16.37 -2.31 14.97
CA THR A 109 15.81 -1.17 15.71
C THR A 109 15.87 0.12 14.88
N ILE A 110 17.01 0.43 14.25
CA ILE A 110 17.15 1.61 13.37
C ILE A 110 16.16 1.53 12.20
N TYR A 111 16.06 0.36 11.58
CA TYR A 111 15.10 0.10 10.50
C TYR A 111 13.66 0.32 10.95
N ASN A 112 13.27 -0.20 12.12
CA ASN A 112 11.91 -0.07 12.63
C ASN A 112 11.53 1.40 12.91
N VAL A 113 12.46 2.18 13.49
CA VAL A 113 12.24 3.61 13.73
C VAL A 113 12.05 4.37 12.42
N LEU A 114 12.93 4.13 11.44
CA LEU A 114 12.81 4.74 10.12
C LEU A 114 11.49 4.35 9.44
N ASN A 115 11.14 3.07 9.46
CA ASN A 115 9.92 2.57 8.85
C ASN A 115 8.66 3.15 9.54
N ALA A 116 8.67 3.26 10.87
CA ALA A 116 7.59 3.89 11.61
C ALA A 116 7.37 5.35 11.20
N PHE A 117 8.47 6.11 11.08
CA PHE A 117 8.40 7.52 10.65
C PHE A 117 7.83 7.65 9.23
N LEU A 118 8.27 6.79 8.31
CA LEU A 118 7.76 6.79 6.94
C LEU A 118 6.28 6.36 6.87
N PHE A 119 5.86 5.38 7.67
CA PHE A 119 4.45 5.04 7.80
C PHE A 119 3.61 6.18 8.37
N CYS A 120 4.10 6.94 9.35
CA CYS A 120 3.41 8.14 9.84
C CYS A 120 3.22 9.18 8.72
N ILE A 121 4.22 9.40 7.86
CA ILE A 121 4.08 10.31 6.72
C ILE A 121 3.00 9.80 5.73
N LEU A 122 3.05 8.51 5.37
CA LEU A 122 2.07 7.92 4.45
C LEU A 122 0.64 7.96 5.03
N ALA A 123 0.48 7.62 6.31
CA ALA A 123 -0.80 7.73 7.00
C ALA A 123 -1.30 9.19 7.04
N GLY A 124 -0.39 10.14 7.25
CA GLY A 124 -0.69 11.57 7.25
C GLY A 124 -1.21 12.05 5.90
N CYS A 125 -0.56 11.63 4.81
CA CYS A 125 -1.04 11.88 3.44
C CYS A 125 -2.49 11.40 3.24
N MET A 126 -2.83 10.24 3.78
CA MET A 126 -4.18 9.68 3.65
C MET A 126 -5.22 10.41 4.51
N ILE A 127 -4.83 10.95 5.67
CA ILE A 127 -5.68 11.86 6.46
C ILE A 127 -5.95 13.13 5.66
N THR A 128 -4.93 13.72 5.01
CA THR A 128 -5.09 14.88 4.13
C THR A 128 -6.03 14.58 2.97
N VAL A 129 -5.91 13.40 2.34
CA VAL A 129 -6.83 12.96 1.27
C VAL A 129 -8.27 12.89 1.79
N SER A 130 -8.52 12.28 2.94
CA SER A 130 -9.86 12.29 3.54
C SER A 130 -10.35 13.70 3.89
N ALA A 131 -9.49 14.56 4.43
CA ALA A 131 -9.80 15.96 4.73
C ALA A 131 -10.17 16.77 3.48
N SER A 132 -9.57 16.45 2.33
CA SER A 132 -9.90 17.07 1.04
C SER A 132 -11.36 16.86 0.62
N ALA A 133 -11.99 15.76 1.06
CA ALA A 133 -13.42 15.53 0.86
C ALA A 133 -14.27 16.26 1.92
N VAL A 134 -13.90 16.20 3.20
CA VAL A 134 -14.66 16.85 4.28
C VAL A 134 -14.70 18.38 4.12
N ARG A 135 -13.67 18.98 3.51
CA ARG A 135 -13.61 20.43 3.28
C ARG A 135 -14.66 20.94 2.28
N VAL A 136 -15.16 20.08 1.38
CA VAL A 136 -16.09 20.44 0.29
C VAL A 136 -17.42 20.96 0.83
N PRO A 137 -18.17 20.22 1.68
CA PRO A 137 -19.42 20.72 2.26
C PRO A 137 -19.23 21.94 3.18
N LEU A 138 -18.00 22.19 3.65
CA LEU A 138 -17.66 23.34 4.48
C LEU A 138 -17.31 24.60 3.67
N GLY A 139 -17.34 24.52 2.32
CA GLY A 139 -17.02 25.65 1.44
C GLY A 139 -15.58 26.13 1.56
N ILE A 140 -14.66 25.24 1.94
CA ILE A 140 -13.23 25.54 2.04
C ILE A 140 -12.60 25.28 0.65
N PRO A 141 -11.80 26.21 0.09
CA PRO A 141 -11.16 26.03 -1.21
C PRO A 141 -10.23 24.81 -1.27
N PRO A 142 -9.97 24.23 -2.47
CA PRO A 142 -8.96 23.20 -2.66
C PRO A 142 -7.61 23.54 -2.05
N GLN A 143 -6.95 22.53 -1.48
CA GLN A 143 -5.66 22.68 -0.80
C GLN A 143 -4.65 21.75 -1.47
N THR A 144 -3.90 22.27 -2.44
CA THR A 144 -2.95 21.49 -3.25
C THR A 144 -1.49 21.92 -3.06
N GLU A 145 -1.25 22.99 -2.30
CA GLU A 145 0.07 23.54 -2.03
C GLU A 145 0.85 22.72 -0.98
N TRP A 146 2.13 23.04 -0.80
CA TRP A 146 2.95 22.41 0.25
C TRP A 146 2.49 22.77 1.67
N ILE A 147 1.98 23.99 1.89
CA ILE A 147 1.47 24.48 3.19
C ILE A 147 -0.01 24.81 3.03
N PRO A 148 -0.86 24.61 4.06
CA PRO A 148 -2.27 24.98 3.96
C PRO A 148 -2.44 26.48 3.71
N THR A 149 -3.34 26.82 2.80
CA THR A 149 -3.71 28.21 2.48
C THR A 149 -4.94 28.69 3.26
N ASP A 150 -5.68 27.78 3.88
CA ASP A 150 -6.86 28.09 4.72
C ASP A 150 -6.77 27.39 6.09
N PHE A 151 -6.83 28.16 7.18
CA PHE A 151 -6.77 27.63 8.55
C PHE A 151 -7.94 26.69 8.88
N ARG A 152 -9.12 26.87 8.25
CA ARG A 152 -10.26 25.97 8.45
C ARG A 152 -9.94 24.56 7.97
N PHE A 153 -9.09 24.41 6.95
CA PHE A 153 -8.61 23.10 6.51
C PHE A 153 -7.78 22.40 7.59
N VAL A 154 -6.93 23.15 8.30
CA VAL A 154 -6.15 22.60 9.42
C VAL A 154 -7.08 22.05 10.50
N LEU A 155 -8.14 22.77 10.85
CA LEU A 155 -9.15 22.28 11.80
C LEU A 155 -9.82 21.00 11.33
N VAL A 156 -10.17 20.91 10.05
CA VAL A 156 -10.73 19.68 9.44
C VAL A 156 -9.74 18.52 9.57
N VAL A 157 -8.47 18.74 9.25
CA VAL A 157 -7.42 17.72 9.37
C VAL A 157 -7.27 17.25 10.82
N LEU A 158 -7.28 18.14 11.79
CA LEU A 158 -7.20 17.78 13.21
C LEU A 158 -8.37 16.88 13.64
N VAL A 159 -9.59 17.18 13.20
CA VAL A 159 -10.78 16.36 13.49
C VAL A 159 -10.71 15.00 12.80
N VAL A 160 -10.38 14.96 11.50
CA VAL A 160 -10.24 13.71 10.75
C VAL A 160 -9.13 12.85 11.35
N GLY A 161 -7.99 13.46 11.70
CA GLY A 161 -6.87 12.79 12.36
C GLY A 161 -7.27 12.21 13.72
N ALA A 162 -7.98 12.98 14.55
CA ALA A 162 -8.48 12.47 15.83
C ALA A 162 -9.37 11.22 15.68
N VAL A 163 -10.24 11.20 14.66
CA VAL A 163 -11.08 10.02 14.34
C VAL A 163 -10.22 8.82 13.94
N VAL A 164 -9.29 9.00 12.98
CA VAL A 164 -8.39 7.94 12.51
C VAL A 164 -7.53 7.38 13.65
N VAL A 165 -6.93 8.25 14.47
CA VAL A 165 -6.12 7.83 15.62
C VAL A 165 -6.95 7.06 16.65
N THR A 166 -8.17 7.52 16.93
CA THR A 166 -9.08 6.82 17.85
C THR A 166 -9.42 5.43 17.33
N LEU A 167 -9.73 5.29 16.03
CA LEU A 167 -10.01 3.99 15.42
C LEU A 167 -8.79 3.05 15.47
N ALA A 168 -7.58 3.58 15.25
CA ALA A 168 -6.35 2.81 15.36
C ALA A 168 -6.08 2.31 16.80
N ILE A 169 -6.46 3.10 17.81
CA ILE A 169 -6.39 2.70 19.24
C ILE A 169 -7.42 1.61 19.56
N LEU A 170 -8.67 1.75 19.09
CA LEU A 170 -9.77 0.82 19.37
C LEU A 170 -9.59 -0.58 18.74
N GLY A 171 -8.67 -0.73 17.80
CA GLY A 171 -8.14 -2.04 17.39
C GLY A 171 -8.59 -2.54 16.02
N PHE A 172 -7.79 -3.47 15.49
CA PHE A 172 -7.72 -3.83 14.06
C PHE A 172 -8.86 -4.75 13.55
N LYS A 173 -9.45 -5.62 14.39
CA LYS A 173 -10.42 -6.65 13.92
C LYS A 173 -11.68 -6.04 13.29
N ARG A 174 -12.23 -4.97 13.88
CA ARG A 174 -13.40 -4.27 13.33
C ARG A 174 -13.06 -3.44 12.09
N LEU A 175 -11.86 -2.87 12.08
CA LEU A 175 -11.34 -2.07 10.97
C LEU A 175 -11.04 -2.91 9.72
N SER A 176 -10.49 -4.12 9.89
CA SER A 176 -10.24 -5.04 8.78
C SER A 176 -11.55 -5.51 8.15
N GLN A 177 -12.57 -5.82 8.96
CA GLN A 177 -13.93 -6.13 8.49
C GLN A 177 -14.54 -4.97 7.70
N PHE A 178 -14.40 -3.75 8.21
CA PHE A 178 -14.89 -2.55 7.54
C PHE A 178 -14.21 -2.32 6.18
N SER A 179 -12.89 -2.51 6.10
CA SER A 179 -12.12 -2.35 4.86
C SER A 179 -12.55 -3.36 3.78
N VAL A 180 -12.89 -4.59 4.18
CA VAL A 180 -13.43 -5.62 3.27
C VAL A 180 -14.77 -5.21 2.67
N VAL A 181 -15.63 -4.50 3.42
CA VAL A 181 -16.88 -3.95 2.89
C VAL A 181 -16.62 -2.77 1.97
N CYS A 182 -15.69 -1.86 2.31
CA CYS A 182 -15.48 -0.66 1.51
C CYS A 182 -14.86 -0.96 0.14
N SER A 183 -13.90 -1.88 0.08
CA SER A 183 -13.02 -2.06 -1.09
C SER A 183 -13.76 -2.35 -2.41
N PRO A 184 -14.72 -3.30 -2.48
CA PRO A 184 -15.42 -3.59 -3.74
C PRO A 184 -16.25 -2.41 -4.25
N TRP A 185 -16.90 -1.66 -3.34
CA TRP A 185 -17.66 -0.47 -3.71
C TRP A 185 -16.75 0.67 -4.13
N MET A 186 -15.65 0.94 -3.40
CA MET A 186 -14.69 1.99 -3.77
C MET A 186 -14.07 1.72 -5.14
N PHE A 187 -13.69 0.47 -5.41
CA PHE A 187 -13.19 0.07 -6.72
C PHE A 187 -14.20 0.37 -7.83
N LEU A 188 -15.48 0.03 -7.58
CA LEU A 188 -16.54 0.33 -8.53
C LEU A 188 -16.77 1.84 -8.71
N MET A 189 -16.61 2.64 -7.65
CA MET A 189 -16.74 4.10 -7.73
C MET A 189 -15.70 4.73 -8.66
N PHE A 190 -14.46 4.23 -8.71
CA PHE A 190 -13.49 4.67 -9.72
C PHE A 190 -13.99 4.42 -11.14
N ILE A 191 -14.46 3.20 -11.42
CA ILE A 191 -14.98 2.83 -12.74
C ILE A 191 -16.22 3.65 -13.10
N ALA A 192 -17.19 3.73 -12.18
CA ALA A 192 -18.43 4.47 -12.36
C ALA A 192 -18.17 5.96 -12.58
N GLY A 193 -17.26 6.56 -11.79
CA GLY A 193 -16.91 7.96 -11.88
C GLY A 193 -16.23 8.29 -13.22
N ALA A 194 -15.30 7.44 -13.66
CA ALA A 194 -14.64 7.60 -14.96
C ALA A 194 -15.65 7.51 -16.11
N ILE A 195 -16.49 6.47 -16.13
CA ILE A 195 -17.49 6.26 -17.19
C ILE A 195 -18.50 7.41 -17.22
N ALA A 196 -19.03 7.80 -16.06
CA ALA A 196 -20.04 8.85 -15.98
C ALA A 196 -19.50 10.23 -16.41
N LEU A 197 -18.20 10.48 -16.25
CA LEU A 197 -17.58 11.75 -16.65
C LEU A 197 -17.09 11.80 -18.09
N LEU A 198 -16.90 10.68 -18.79
CA LEU A 198 -16.38 10.69 -20.17
C LEU A 198 -17.12 11.64 -21.13
N PRO A 199 -18.47 11.77 -21.10
CA PRO A 199 -19.17 12.71 -21.99
C PRO A 199 -18.83 14.19 -21.73
N ALA A 200 -18.19 14.52 -20.60
CA ALA A 200 -17.67 15.86 -20.33
C ALA A 200 -16.60 16.31 -21.34
N ALA A 201 -16.00 15.38 -22.09
CA ALA A 201 -15.10 15.68 -23.20
C ALA A 201 -15.80 16.45 -24.34
N GLY A 202 -17.14 16.49 -24.35
CA GLY A 202 -17.94 17.20 -25.36
C GLY A 202 -18.15 16.42 -26.66
N VAL A 203 -17.83 15.12 -26.67
CA VAL A 203 -17.98 14.23 -27.82
C VAL A 203 -18.61 12.91 -27.38
N ASP A 204 -19.58 12.41 -28.15
CA ASP A 204 -20.18 11.10 -27.91
C ASP A 204 -19.21 9.98 -28.36
N ILE A 205 -18.82 9.12 -27.42
CA ILE A 205 -17.90 8.00 -27.67
C ILE A 205 -18.70 6.79 -28.17
N ARG A 206 -18.54 6.40 -29.44
CA ARG A 206 -19.26 5.27 -30.05
C ARG A 206 -18.38 4.04 -30.26
N ASN A 207 -17.07 4.24 -30.30
CA ASN A 207 -16.09 3.18 -30.54
C ASN A 207 -14.76 3.49 -29.83
N TRP A 208 -13.82 2.55 -29.91
CA TRP A 208 -12.50 2.68 -29.30
C TRP A 208 -11.67 3.85 -29.86
N ASN A 209 -11.80 4.16 -31.16
CA ASN A 209 -11.05 5.25 -31.78
C ASN A 209 -11.50 6.61 -31.24
N ASP A 210 -12.81 6.81 -31.02
CA ASP A 210 -13.34 8.04 -30.41
C ASP A 210 -12.77 8.22 -28.99
N PHE A 211 -12.76 7.14 -28.20
CA PHE A 211 -12.14 7.14 -26.88
C PHE A 211 -10.64 7.46 -26.95
N TRP A 212 -9.91 6.84 -27.88
CA TRP A 212 -8.46 7.05 -28.02
C TRP A 212 -8.12 8.49 -28.42
N GLN A 213 -8.95 9.12 -29.25
CA GLN A 213 -8.81 10.55 -29.57
C GLN A 213 -8.99 11.43 -28.33
N ILE A 214 -10.01 11.18 -27.51
CA ILE A 214 -10.21 11.92 -26.26
C ILE A 214 -9.05 11.65 -25.28
N ALA A 215 -8.63 10.39 -25.15
CA ALA A 215 -7.54 10.00 -24.28
C ALA A 215 -6.24 10.75 -24.63
N THR A 216 -5.92 10.88 -25.91
CA THR A 216 -4.70 11.56 -26.38
C THR A 216 -4.83 13.08 -26.44
N GLN A 217 -6.02 13.64 -26.61
CA GLN A 217 -6.20 15.10 -26.76
C GLN A 217 -6.60 15.82 -25.48
N LYS A 218 -7.19 15.11 -24.51
CA LYS A 218 -7.83 15.72 -23.33
C LYS A 218 -7.39 15.15 -22.00
N ILE A 219 -6.86 13.92 -21.96
CA ILE A 219 -6.52 13.23 -20.71
C ILE A 219 -5.00 13.10 -20.58
N TRP A 220 -4.37 12.33 -21.46
CA TRP A 220 -2.94 12.03 -21.45
C TRP A 220 -2.30 12.60 -22.70
N THR A 221 -2.13 13.92 -22.68
CA THR A 221 -1.81 14.75 -23.85
C THR A 221 -0.34 14.72 -24.27
N GLY A 222 0.54 14.15 -23.45
CA GLY A 222 1.98 14.28 -23.68
C GLY A 222 2.55 15.66 -23.30
N VAL A 223 1.74 16.55 -22.74
CA VAL A 223 2.13 17.94 -22.46
C VAL A 223 1.87 18.25 -20.99
N ARG A 224 2.91 18.74 -20.30
CA ARG A 224 2.80 19.18 -18.92
C ARG A 224 2.23 20.60 -18.81
N PRO A 225 1.36 20.87 -17.82
CA PRO A 225 0.90 22.23 -17.55
C PRO A 225 2.02 23.21 -17.18
N ASP A 226 3.11 22.72 -16.59
CA ASP A 226 4.27 23.53 -16.17
C ASP A 226 5.32 23.74 -17.29
N GLY A 227 5.05 23.25 -18.51
CA GLY A 227 5.94 23.39 -19.67
C GLY A 227 7.23 22.57 -19.62
N LYS A 228 7.42 21.72 -18.61
CA LYS A 228 8.57 20.81 -18.53
C LYS A 228 8.38 19.60 -19.44
N GLU A 229 9.46 18.85 -19.64
CA GLU A 229 9.44 17.58 -20.36
C GLU A 229 8.46 16.59 -19.72
N PRO A 230 7.60 15.95 -20.53
CA PRO A 230 6.64 14.96 -20.06
C PRO A 230 7.34 13.72 -19.49
N ILE A 231 6.67 13.09 -18.54
CA ILE A 231 7.11 11.81 -17.99
C ILE A 231 6.96 10.73 -19.07
N SER A 232 8.06 10.06 -19.40
CA SER A 232 8.11 9.07 -20.48
C SER A 232 7.54 7.70 -20.08
N PHE A 233 7.27 6.86 -21.08
CA PHE A 233 6.96 5.43 -20.94
C PHE A 233 7.72 4.73 -19.79
N TRP A 234 9.05 4.84 -19.79
CA TRP A 234 9.90 4.14 -18.82
C TRP A 234 9.74 4.68 -17.40
N HIS A 235 9.43 5.97 -17.24
CA HIS A 235 9.14 6.52 -15.92
C HIS A 235 7.81 6.01 -15.38
N VAL A 236 6.78 5.85 -16.23
CA VAL A 236 5.49 5.26 -15.83
C VAL A 236 5.69 3.80 -15.40
N ALA A 237 6.38 3.01 -16.22
CA ALA A 237 6.66 1.61 -15.89
C ALA A 237 7.51 1.47 -14.62
N ALA A 238 8.56 2.29 -14.49
CA ALA A 238 9.40 2.29 -13.30
C ALA A 238 8.60 2.70 -12.06
N PHE A 239 7.80 3.77 -12.13
CA PHE A 239 6.98 4.19 -10.99
C PHE A 239 5.98 3.11 -10.56
N ALA A 240 5.22 2.54 -11.50
CA ALA A 240 4.28 1.45 -11.19
C ALA A 240 4.98 0.23 -10.57
N TRP A 241 6.21 -0.05 -11.00
CA TRP A 241 7.03 -1.11 -10.40
C TRP A 241 7.45 -0.76 -8.96
N ILE A 242 7.89 0.49 -8.72
CA ILE A 242 8.48 0.88 -7.43
C ILE A 242 7.47 1.41 -6.39
N CYS A 243 6.21 1.63 -6.77
CA CYS A 243 5.18 2.22 -5.89
C CYS A 243 5.04 1.45 -4.57
N ASN A 244 5.21 0.12 -4.59
CA ASN A 244 5.20 -0.74 -3.40
C ASN A 244 6.54 -1.43 -3.16
N LEU A 245 7.63 -0.75 -3.49
CA LEU A 245 8.95 -1.34 -3.44
C LEU A 245 9.37 -1.76 -2.03
N ALA A 246 8.98 -1.01 -0.99
CA ALA A 246 9.23 -1.41 0.40
C ALA A 246 8.55 -2.74 0.76
N MET A 247 7.43 -3.06 0.09
CA MET A 247 6.62 -4.24 0.32
C MET A 247 7.21 -5.47 -0.38
N HIS A 248 7.54 -5.36 -1.67
CA HIS A 248 8.09 -6.47 -2.46
C HIS A 248 9.63 -6.54 -2.43
N GLY A 249 10.34 -5.55 -2.95
CA GLY A 249 11.80 -5.54 -3.02
C GLY A 249 12.49 -5.30 -1.68
N GLY A 250 11.81 -4.60 -0.78
CA GLY A 250 12.16 -4.46 0.64
C GLY A 250 11.70 -5.62 1.51
N LEU A 251 10.86 -6.53 0.98
CA LEU A 251 10.37 -7.75 1.62
C LEU A 251 9.45 -7.53 2.84
N SER A 252 8.88 -6.33 3.04
CA SER A 252 7.99 -6.09 4.19
C SER A 252 6.76 -7.01 4.17
N ASP A 253 6.30 -7.42 2.98
CA ASP A 253 5.18 -8.35 2.81
C ASP A 253 5.51 -9.80 3.16
N MET A 254 6.73 -10.10 3.61
CA MET A 254 6.98 -11.34 4.34
C MET A 254 5.99 -11.52 5.50
N ALA A 255 5.57 -10.41 6.14
CA ALA A 255 4.54 -10.42 7.18
C ALA A 255 3.18 -10.99 6.72
N ILE A 256 2.86 -10.87 5.43
CA ILE A 256 1.65 -11.40 4.79
C ILE A 256 1.92 -12.80 4.25
N PHE A 257 2.96 -12.98 3.42
CA PHE A 257 3.23 -14.24 2.74
C PHE A 257 3.70 -15.37 3.67
N ARG A 258 4.11 -15.08 4.90
CA ARG A 258 4.36 -16.11 5.90
C ARG A 258 3.13 -16.98 6.22
N TYR A 259 1.91 -16.54 5.91
CA TYR A 259 0.70 -17.38 6.02
C TYR A 259 0.36 -18.15 4.73
N ALA A 260 1.13 -18.01 3.65
CA ALA A 260 0.78 -18.56 2.34
C ALA A 260 1.13 -20.03 2.18
N LYS A 261 0.28 -20.86 1.57
CA LYS A 261 0.58 -22.29 1.41
C LYS A 261 1.72 -22.58 0.42
N SER A 262 1.95 -21.70 -0.54
CA SER A 262 3.03 -21.81 -1.52
C SER A 262 3.53 -20.44 -1.96
N SER A 263 4.76 -20.38 -2.51
CA SER A 263 5.33 -19.13 -3.05
C SER A 263 4.56 -18.58 -4.25
N ALA A 264 3.86 -19.46 -4.99
CA ALA A 264 2.98 -19.07 -6.10
C ALA A 264 1.85 -18.13 -5.66
N TYR A 265 1.55 -18.05 -4.36
CA TYR A 265 0.59 -17.08 -3.84
C TYR A 265 1.04 -15.63 -4.06
N GLY A 266 2.32 -15.38 -4.35
CA GLY A 266 2.78 -14.07 -4.82
C GLY A 266 2.00 -13.55 -6.03
N LEU A 267 1.46 -14.43 -6.88
CA LEU A 267 0.60 -14.05 -8.02
C LEU A 267 -0.71 -13.39 -7.58
N PHE A 268 -1.19 -13.61 -6.35
CA PHE A 268 -2.38 -12.92 -5.85
C PHE A 268 -2.18 -11.42 -5.66
N SER A 269 -0.92 -10.94 -5.63
CA SER A 269 -0.63 -9.50 -5.69
C SER A 269 -1.17 -8.83 -6.95
N ALA A 270 -1.38 -9.60 -8.04
CA ALA A 270 -2.00 -9.10 -9.27
C ALA A 270 -3.40 -8.49 -9.05
N PHE A 271 -4.16 -8.97 -8.07
CA PHE A 271 -5.45 -8.38 -7.73
C PHE A 271 -5.30 -6.95 -7.19
N GLY A 272 -4.24 -6.66 -6.43
CA GLY A 272 -3.96 -5.31 -5.99
C GLY A 272 -3.40 -4.44 -7.12
N MET A 273 -2.41 -4.96 -7.86
CA MET A 273 -1.71 -4.20 -8.88
C MET A 273 -2.59 -3.88 -10.10
N PHE A 274 -3.40 -4.82 -10.57
CA PHE A 274 -4.22 -4.58 -11.77
C PHE A 274 -5.58 -3.96 -11.48
N LEU A 275 -6.18 -4.19 -10.30
CA LEU A 275 -7.42 -3.52 -9.93
C LEU A 275 -7.15 -2.11 -9.38
N GLY A 276 -6.20 -2.00 -8.43
CA GLY A 276 -5.79 -0.73 -7.84
C GLY A 276 -4.94 0.09 -8.80
N HIS A 277 -3.67 -0.25 -8.92
CA HIS A 277 -2.73 0.64 -9.61
C HIS A 277 -2.95 0.75 -11.11
N TYR A 278 -3.40 -0.32 -11.78
CA TYR A 278 -3.66 -0.23 -13.21
C TYR A 278 -5.01 0.45 -13.46
N LEU A 279 -6.11 -0.23 -13.10
CA LEU A 279 -7.44 0.25 -13.46
C LEU A 279 -7.86 1.49 -12.68
N ALA A 280 -7.67 1.53 -11.35
CA ALA A 280 -8.10 2.68 -10.56
C ALA A 280 -7.28 3.94 -10.87
N TRP A 281 -5.98 3.85 -11.17
CA TRP A 281 -5.20 5.03 -11.60
C TRP A 281 -5.64 5.52 -12.98
N ILE A 282 -5.94 4.63 -13.93
CA ILE A 282 -6.51 5.02 -15.23
C ILE A 282 -7.85 5.74 -15.02
N CYS A 283 -8.75 5.16 -14.23
CA CYS A 283 -10.04 5.77 -13.90
C CYS A 283 -9.89 7.11 -13.20
N ALA A 284 -9.02 7.23 -12.21
CA ALA A 284 -8.75 8.47 -11.50
C ALA A 284 -8.14 9.54 -12.41
N GLY A 285 -7.29 9.15 -13.37
CA GLY A 285 -6.78 10.05 -14.41
C GLY A 285 -7.91 10.59 -15.31
N VAL A 286 -8.81 9.71 -15.77
CA VAL A 286 -10.02 10.12 -16.53
C VAL A 286 -10.87 11.08 -15.70
N MET A 287 -11.17 10.73 -14.44
CA MET A 287 -11.97 11.56 -13.53
C MET A 287 -11.32 12.92 -13.32
N GLY A 288 -10.02 12.96 -13.04
CA GLY A 288 -9.26 14.20 -12.81
C GLY A 288 -9.26 15.12 -14.04
N ALA A 289 -8.98 14.57 -15.23
CA ALA A 289 -8.97 15.35 -16.47
C ALA A 289 -10.36 15.88 -16.83
N MET A 290 -11.41 15.04 -16.74
CA MET A 290 -12.77 15.47 -17.03
C MET A 290 -13.31 16.46 -16.00
N ALA A 291 -12.97 16.29 -14.72
CA ALA A 291 -13.32 17.26 -13.69
C ALA A 291 -12.64 18.61 -13.93
N ALA A 292 -11.36 18.61 -14.31
CA ALA A 292 -10.62 19.82 -14.69
C ALA A 292 -11.28 20.55 -15.86
N LEU A 293 -11.72 19.81 -16.89
CA LEU A 293 -12.45 20.38 -18.03
C LEU A 293 -13.79 21.01 -17.62
N LEU A 294 -14.60 20.31 -16.82
CA LEU A 294 -15.91 20.83 -16.38
C LEU A 294 -15.77 22.06 -15.48
N LEU A 295 -14.76 22.07 -14.62
CA LEU A 295 -14.50 23.18 -13.71
C LEU A 295 -13.71 24.32 -14.36
N GLN A 296 -13.25 24.15 -15.60
CA GLN A 296 -12.38 25.08 -16.31
C GLN A 296 -11.14 25.46 -15.50
N LYS A 297 -10.50 24.46 -14.88
CA LYS A 297 -9.31 24.62 -14.04
C LYS A 297 -8.18 23.73 -14.52
N SER A 298 -6.95 24.04 -14.11
CA SER A 298 -5.85 23.08 -14.22
C SER A 298 -6.12 21.90 -13.28
N ILE A 299 -5.71 20.70 -13.69
CA ILE A 299 -5.78 19.53 -12.82
C ILE A 299 -4.95 19.69 -11.54
N THR A 300 -3.90 20.50 -11.57
CA THR A 300 -3.05 20.80 -10.40
C THR A 300 -3.75 21.65 -9.33
N GLU A 301 -4.89 22.26 -9.67
CA GLU A 301 -5.72 23.03 -8.74
C GLU A 301 -6.82 22.18 -8.09
N LEU A 302 -6.92 20.91 -8.47
CA LEU A 302 -7.92 19.98 -7.94
C LEU A 302 -7.27 19.00 -6.97
N ASP A 303 -7.87 18.87 -5.80
CA ASP A 303 -7.57 17.76 -4.89
C ASP A 303 -8.57 16.61 -5.09
N SER A 304 -8.31 15.48 -4.41
CA SER A 304 -9.12 14.27 -4.54
C SER A 304 -10.61 14.50 -4.22
N GLY A 305 -10.91 15.33 -3.22
CA GLY A 305 -12.28 15.69 -2.88
C GLY A 305 -13.00 16.42 -4.01
N ALA A 306 -12.35 17.40 -4.64
CA ALA A 306 -12.91 18.11 -5.79
C ALA A 306 -13.17 17.16 -6.98
N VAL A 307 -12.17 16.33 -7.33
CA VAL A 307 -12.28 15.36 -8.42
C VAL A 307 -13.42 14.37 -8.18
N ALA A 308 -13.47 13.77 -6.98
CA ALA A 308 -14.48 12.77 -6.67
C ALA A 308 -15.89 13.37 -6.57
N THR A 309 -16.03 14.59 -6.04
CA THR A 309 -17.32 15.29 -6.02
C THR A 309 -17.83 15.56 -7.43
N GLN A 310 -16.94 16.01 -8.33
CA GLN A 310 -17.34 16.28 -9.71
C GLN A 310 -17.77 14.99 -10.42
N ALA A 311 -17.12 13.87 -10.13
CA ALA A 311 -17.41 12.59 -10.76
C ALA A 311 -18.68 11.91 -10.22
N LEU A 312 -18.88 11.91 -8.91
CA LEU A 312 -19.81 11.02 -8.22
C LEU A 312 -20.73 11.74 -7.23
N GLY A 313 -20.63 13.07 -7.12
CA GLY A 313 -21.37 13.84 -6.14
C GLY A 313 -21.00 13.45 -4.71
N PHE A 314 -22.00 13.35 -3.83
CA PHE A 314 -21.77 13.02 -2.42
C PHE A 314 -21.21 11.60 -2.22
N SER A 315 -21.54 10.64 -3.09
CA SER A 315 -20.90 9.31 -3.07
C SER A 315 -19.39 9.40 -3.31
N GLY A 316 -18.93 10.37 -4.10
CA GLY A 316 -17.51 10.63 -4.29
C GLY A 316 -16.81 11.12 -3.03
N LEU A 317 -17.46 11.99 -2.26
CA LEU A 317 -16.96 12.42 -0.95
C LEU A 317 -16.83 11.24 0.01
N ILE A 318 -17.85 10.38 0.07
CA ILE A 318 -17.79 9.15 0.86
C ILE A 318 -16.62 8.27 0.40
N ALA A 319 -16.44 8.09 -0.91
CA ALA A 319 -15.36 7.27 -1.47
C ALA A 319 -13.97 7.77 -1.04
N VAL A 320 -13.71 9.08 -1.13
CA VAL A 320 -12.41 9.65 -0.73
C VAL A 320 -12.18 9.56 0.77
N ILE A 321 -13.21 9.79 1.60
CA ILE A 321 -13.12 9.64 3.06
C ILE A 321 -12.75 8.20 3.40
N LEU A 322 -13.53 7.23 2.89
CA LEU A 322 -13.35 5.81 3.17
C LEU A 322 -11.99 5.33 2.68
N ALA A 323 -11.57 5.71 1.48
CA ALA A 323 -10.29 5.33 0.90
C ALA A 323 -9.11 5.81 1.75
N GLY A 324 -9.15 7.06 2.23
CA GLY A 324 -8.12 7.55 3.14
C GLY A 324 -8.14 6.84 4.50
N TRP A 325 -9.31 6.41 5.00
CA TRP A 325 -9.42 5.66 6.27
C TRP A 325 -8.93 4.21 6.16
N THR A 326 -9.28 3.51 5.08
CA THR A 326 -8.85 2.12 4.86
C THR A 326 -7.35 2.00 4.65
N THR A 327 -6.68 3.09 4.24
CA THR A 327 -5.21 3.14 4.12
C THR A 327 -4.51 3.68 5.37
N SER A 328 -5.00 4.80 5.95
CA SER A 328 -4.36 5.43 7.11
C SER A 328 -4.38 4.54 8.34
N ASN A 329 -5.50 3.84 8.61
CA ASN A 329 -5.62 3.08 9.85
C ASN A 329 -4.67 1.86 9.92
N PRO A 330 -4.56 0.97 8.91
CA PRO A 330 -3.56 -0.10 8.92
C PRO A 330 -2.12 0.44 8.92
N THR A 331 -1.88 1.56 8.24
CA THR A 331 -0.56 2.20 8.19
C THR A 331 -0.14 2.73 9.56
N LEU A 332 -1.05 3.43 10.26
CA LEU A 332 -0.82 3.91 11.62
C LEU A 332 -0.68 2.75 12.62
N TYR A 333 -1.42 1.66 12.43
CA TYR A 333 -1.24 0.43 13.18
C TYR A 333 0.17 -0.16 12.98
N ARG A 334 0.65 -0.26 11.73
CA ARG A 334 2.00 -0.73 11.40
C ARG A 334 3.08 0.21 12.00
N ALA A 335 2.86 1.52 11.98
CA ALA A 335 3.75 2.49 12.62
C ALA A 335 3.81 2.30 14.14
N GLY A 336 2.65 2.14 14.80
CA GLY A 336 2.56 1.89 16.24
C GLY A 336 3.25 0.60 16.66
N LEU A 337 3.16 -0.47 15.86
CA LEU A 337 3.89 -1.72 16.10
C LEU A 337 5.41 -1.55 15.94
N ALA A 338 5.84 -0.85 14.90
CA ALA A 338 7.26 -0.59 14.68
C ALA A 338 7.86 0.27 15.80
N LEU A 339 7.11 1.22 16.36
CA LEU A 339 7.53 2.02 17.52
C LEU A 339 7.50 1.23 18.83
N GLN A 340 6.52 0.32 19.00
CA GLN A 340 6.48 -0.57 20.19
C GLN A 340 7.75 -1.41 20.32
N ALA A 341 8.33 -1.85 19.19
CA ALA A 341 9.60 -2.56 19.17
C ALA A 341 10.78 -1.76 19.78
N VAL A 342 10.63 -0.44 19.99
CA VAL A 342 11.66 0.43 20.58
C VAL A 342 11.21 1.18 21.84
N THR A 343 9.94 1.02 22.26
CA THR A 343 9.38 1.62 23.48
C THR A 343 8.93 0.55 24.48
N PRO A 344 9.87 -0.15 25.16
CA PRO A 344 9.56 -1.17 26.18
C PRO A 344 8.56 -0.69 27.22
N GLY A 345 7.57 -1.52 27.53
CA GLY A 345 6.68 -1.29 28.67
C GLY A 345 5.73 -0.10 28.51
N TRP A 346 5.74 0.57 27.37
CA TRP A 346 4.75 1.61 27.06
C TRP A 346 3.45 0.94 26.65
N PRO A 347 2.29 1.38 27.17
CA PRO A 347 1.03 0.81 26.75
C PRO A 347 0.79 1.15 25.28
N ARG A 348 0.32 0.16 24.52
CA ARG A 348 0.08 0.28 23.08
C ARG A 348 -0.72 1.52 22.68
N TRP A 349 -1.78 1.86 23.44
CA TRP A 349 -2.60 3.02 23.14
C TRP A 349 -1.79 4.33 23.15
N LEU A 350 -0.79 4.46 24.02
CA LEU A 350 0.04 5.66 24.15
C LEU A 350 0.98 5.79 22.95
N VAL A 351 1.61 4.68 22.54
CA VAL A 351 2.49 4.66 21.36
C VAL A 351 1.70 5.02 20.10
N THR A 352 0.51 4.42 19.93
CA THR A 352 -0.38 4.74 18.82
C THR A 352 -0.86 6.19 18.87
N LEU A 353 -1.18 6.73 20.05
CA LEU A 353 -1.60 8.13 20.22
C LEU A 353 -0.49 9.10 19.80
N LEU A 354 0.75 8.87 20.23
CA LEU A 354 1.88 9.75 19.90
C LEU A 354 2.24 9.67 18.42
N ALA A 355 2.28 8.46 17.85
CA ALA A 355 2.44 8.26 16.41
C ALA A 355 1.33 8.97 15.64
N GLY A 356 0.09 8.85 16.12
CA GLY A 356 -1.10 9.48 15.56
C GLY A 356 -1.09 11.00 15.63
N ALA A 357 -0.63 11.57 16.73
CA ALA A 357 -0.46 13.01 16.90
C ALA A 357 0.58 13.55 15.90
N GLY A 358 1.76 12.93 15.81
CA GLY A 358 2.78 13.29 14.82
C GLY A 358 2.28 13.15 13.38
N THR A 359 1.57 12.05 13.09
CA THR A 359 0.91 11.80 11.80
C THR A 359 -0.09 12.90 11.44
N THR A 360 -0.90 13.34 12.40
CA THR A 360 -1.91 14.40 12.19
C THR A 360 -1.24 15.76 11.96
N VAL A 361 -0.15 16.07 12.66
CA VAL A 361 0.65 17.29 12.42
C VAL A 361 1.20 17.31 11.00
N ILE A 362 1.73 16.18 10.52
CA ILE A 362 2.21 16.04 9.14
C ILE A 362 1.04 16.24 8.15
N ALA A 363 -0.13 15.67 8.44
CA ALA A 363 -1.32 15.78 7.59
C ALA A 363 -1.84 17.22 7.41
N CYS A 364 -1.50 18.13 8.33
CA CYS A 364 -1.88 19.54 8.20
C CYS A 364 -1.21 20.22 7.00
N SER A 365 -0.12 19.66 6.48
CA SER A 365 0.56 20.08 5.25
C SER A 365 0.00 19.30 4.05
N PRO A 366 -0.64 19.97 3.07
CA PRO A 366 -1.29 19.29 1.94
C PRO A 366 -0.35 18.81 0.82
N PHE A 367 0.94 18.61 1.13
CA PHE A 367 1.96 18.22 0.15
C PHE A 367 1.66 16.91 -0.61
N VAL A 368 0.74 16.08 -0.12
CA VAL A 368 0.32 14.83 -0.79
C VAL A 368 -0.07 15.06 -2.26
N PHE A 369 -0.68 16.19 -2.60
CA PHE A 369 -1.14 16.47 -3.97
C PHE A 369 -0.02 16.89 -4.93
N THR A 370 1.18 17.14 -4.43
CA THR A 370 2.33 17.56 -5.25
C THR A 370 3.52 16.61 -5.14
N LYS A 371 3.64 15.88 -4.02
CA LYS A 371 4.89 15.24 -3.60
C LYS A 371 4.73 13.78 -3.16
N LEU A 372 3.52 13.21 -3.28
CA LEU A 372 3.27 11.81 -2.95
C LEU A 372 4.15 10.84 -3.74
N LEU A 373 4.31 11.02 -5.05
CA LEU A 373 5.07 10.09 -5.90
C LEU A 373 6.57 10.10 -5.55
N ASP A 374 7.12 11.30 -5.31
CA ASP A 374 8.49 11.45 -4.80
C ASP A 374 8.63 10.74 -3.46
N PHE A 375 7.72 11.01 -2.52
CA PHE A 375 7.73 10.38 -1.20
C PHE A 375 7.67 8.85 -1.29
N VAL A 376 6.79 8.28 -2.11
CA VAL A 376 6.67 6.83 -2.31
C VAL A 376 7.97 6.26 -2.89
N GLY A 377 8.59 6.95 -3.83
CA GLY A 377 9.90 6.57 -4.38
C GLY A 377 11.00 6.56 -3.32
N TYR A 378 11.10 7.62 -2.51
CA TYR A 378 12.07 7.70 -1.41
C TYR A 378 11.79 6.67 -0.32
N TYR A 379 10.52 6.44 0.03
CA TYR A 379 10.10 5.42 0.99
C TYR A 379 10.60 4.04 0.57
N GLY A 380 10.39 3.66 -0.70
CA GLY A 380 10.95 2.42 -1.26
C GLY A 380 12.48 2.41 -1.23
N LEU A 381 13.11 3.51 -1.66
CA LEU A 381 14.58 3.66 -1.75
C LEU A 381 15.30 3.48 -0.42
N LEU A 382 14.73 4.00 0.65
CA LEU A 382 15.34 3.95 1.98
C LEU A 382 15.26 2.56 2.61
N LEU A 383 14.23 1.77 2.28
CA LEU A 383 13.97 0.48 2.93
C LEU A 383 14.43 -0.74 2.11
N MET A 384 14.36 -0.66 0.78
CA MET A 384 14.72 -1.79 -0.09
C MET A 384 16.14 -2.35 0.08
N PRO A 385 17.19 -1.58 0.48
CA PRO A 385 18.54 -2.14 0.57
C PRO A 385 18.61 -3.25 1.63
N LEU A 386 17.85 -3.17 2.72
CA LEU A 386 17.79 -4.25 3.70
C LEU A 386 17.03 -5.48 3.17
N GLY A 387 16.09 -5.29 2.25
CA GLY A 387 15.53 -6.38 1.46
C GLY A 387 16.58 -7.06 0.57
N ALA A 388 17.49 -6.28 -0.03
CA ALA A 388 18.62 -6.81 -0.81
C ALA A 388 19.61 -7.62 0.07
N VAL A 389 19.92 -7.11 1.27
CA VAL A 389 20.73 -7.82 2.29
C VAL A 389 20.06 -9.15 2.65
N ALA A 390 18.76 -9.12 2.98
CA ALA A 390 17.98 -10.30 3.31
C ALA A 390 17.95 -11.33 2.16
N PHE A 391 17.74 -10.88 0.92
CA PHE A 391 17.79 -11.75 -0.27
C PHE A 391 19.18 -12.37 -0.47
N THR A 392 20.22 -11.56 -0.35
CA THR A 392 21.61 -11.98 -0.55
C THR A 392 22.03 -13.02 0.47
N GLU A 393 21.73 -12.78 1.75
CA GLU A 393 21.94 -13.72 2.83
C GLU A 393 21.21 -15.04 2.56
N TYR A 394 19.96 -14.98 2.13
CA TYR A 394 19.13 -16.16 2.00
C TYR A 394 19.51 -17.02 0.79
N TRP A 395 19.70 -16.41 -0.39
CA TRP A 395 19.85 -17.12 -1.67
C TRP A 395 21.28 -17.18 -2.21
N ILE A 396 22.11 -16.18 -1.93
CA ILE A 396 23.45 -16.07 -2.53
C ILE A 396 24.48 -16.72 -1.64
N PHE A 397 24.49 -16.43 -0.33
CA PHE A 397 25.51 -16.92 0.60
C PHE A 397 25.73 -18.44 0.54
N PRO A 398 24.68 -19.30 0.56
CA PRO A 398 24.86 -20.76 0.44
C PRO A 398 25.57 -21.19 -0.84
N LYS A 399 25.39 -20.45 -1.94
CA LYS A 399 25.94 -20.80 -3.26
C LYS A 399 27.41 -20.43 -3.41
N ILE A 400 27.88 -19.45 -2.64
CA ILE A 400 29.25 -18.94 -2.67
C ILE A 400 30.08 -19.36 -1.45
N GLY A 401 29.56 -20.30 -0.64
CA GLY A 401 30.25 -20.85 0.53
C GLY A 401 30.31 -19.91 1.74
N LEU A 402 29.42 -18.92 1.83
CA LEU A 402 29.24 -18.09 3.03
C LEU A 402 28.17 -18.66 3.94
N THR A 403 28.34 -18.48 5.26
CA THR A 403 27.40 -18.99 6.24
C THR A 403 26.18 -18.08 6.37
N ARG A 404 24.98 -18.63 6.16
CA ARG A 404 23.72 -17.92 6.47
C ARG A 404 23.60 -17.67 7.96
N TYR A 405 23.01 -16.52 8.29
CA TYR A 405 22.65 -16.11 9.63
C TYR A 405 23.86 -16.03 10.55
N TRP A 406 25.02 -15.71 9.98
CA TRP A 406 26.30 -15.69 10.69
C TRP A 406 26.31 -14.69 11.85
N THR A 407 25.56 -13.59 11.74
CA THR A 407 25.41 -12.58 12.80
C THR A 407 24.74 -13.17 14.04
N GLU A 408 23.65 -13.90 13.86
CA GLU A 408 22.95 -14.58 14.95
C GLU A 408 23.80 -15.72 15.53
N LYS A 409 24.40 -16.56 14.67
CA LYS A 409 25.27 -17.67 15.08
C LYS A 409 26.45 -17.20 15.92
N LYS A 410 26.99 -16.02 15.62
CA LYS A 410 28.05 -15.35 16.40
C LYS A 410 27.52 -14.48 17.55
N ARG A 411 26.20 -14.45 17.78
CA ARG A 411 25.52 -13.62 18.79
C ARG A 411 25.90 -12.15 18.74
N LEU A 412 26.14 -11.62 17.53
CA LEU A 412 26.53 -10.24 17.33
C LEU A 412 25.31 -9.32 17.47
N ALA A 413 25.48 -8.26 18.25
CA ALA A 413 24.46 -7.21 18.40
C ALA A 413 24.34 -6.31 17.15
N MET A 414 25.26 -6.41 16.20
CA MET A 414 25.23 -5.60 14.99
C MET A 414 26.02 -6.26 13.86
N ASN A 415 25.39 -6.33 12.69
CA ASN A 415 26.05 -6.71 11.44
C ASN A 415 26.55 -5.44 10.73
N TRP A 416 27.84 -5.14 10.92
CA TRP A 416 28.48 -4.01 10.23
C TRP A 416 28.39 -4.10 8.70
N PRO A 417 28.65 -5.25 8.05
CA PRO A 417 28.40 -5.39 6.62
C PRO A 417 27.00 -4.97 6.18
N ALA A 418 25.95 -5.38 6.90
CA ALA A 418 24.57 -5.04 6.57
C ALA A 418 24.31 -3.53 6.73
N LEU A 419 24.75 -2.95 7.85
CA LEU A 419 24.58 -1.53 8.14
C LEU A 419 25.32 -0.65 7.13
N LEU A 420 26.60 -0.96 6.85
CA LEU A 420 27.41 -0.19 5.91
C LEU A 420 26.86 -0.32 4.49
N SER A 421 26.50 -1.52 4.04
CA SER A 421 25.90 -1.71 2.72
C SER A 421 24.60 -0.93 2.58
N TRP A 422 23.78 -0.88 3.63
CA TRP A 422 22.55 -0.10 3.64
C TRP A 422 22.82 1.40 3.54
N LEU A 423 23.65 1.95 4.43
CA LEU A 423 23.93 3.39 4.48
C LEU A 423 24.68 3.90 3.24
N ILE A 424 25.70 3.17 2.78
CA ILE A 424 26.45 3.51 1.56
C ILE A 424 25.51 3.49 0.36
N SER A 425 24.62 2.50 0.28
CA SER A 425 23.71 2.40 -0.86
C SER A 425 22.68 3.52 -0.91
N ILE A 426 22.17 3.94 0.26
CA ILE A 426 21.33 5.15 0.36
C ILE A 426 22.12 6.39 -0.06
N ALA A 427 23.33 6.57 0.46
CA ALA A 427 24.14 7.76 0.15
C ALA A 427 24.45 7.87 -1.35
N VAL A 428 24.83 6.76 -1.98
CA VAL A 428 25.06 6.70 -3.42
C VAL A 428 23.76 6.96 -4.19
N ALA A 429 22.64 6.36 -3.77
CA ALA A 429 21.36 6.59 -4.43
C ALA A 429 20.93 8.06 -4.41
N ILE A 430 21.01 8.71 -3.25
CA ILE A 430 20.71 10.14 -3.10
C ILE A 430 21.66 10.97 -3.95
N THR A 431 22.95 10.61 -4.01
CA THR A 431 23.94 11.32 -4.83
C THR A 431 23.62 11.21 -6.31
N LEU A 432 23.25 10.01 -6.79
CA LEU A 432 22.86 9.77 -8.19
C LEU A 432 21.59 10.52 -8.58
N GLU A 433 20.64 10.64 -7.65
CA GLU A 433 19.41 11.42 -7.84
C GLU A 433 19.71 12.93 -7.90
N LYS A 434 20.41 13.45 -6.90
CA LYS A 434 20.68 14.89 -6.76
C LYS A 434 21.62 15.43 -7.84
N SER A 435 22.50 14.57 -8.37
CA SER A 435 23.37 14.92 -9.51
C SER A 435 22.64 14.88 -10.85
N GLY A 436 21.40 14.37 -10.90
CA GLY A 436 20.63 14.23 -12.13
C GLY A 436 21.12 13.09 -13.04
N ILE A 437 22.03 12.23 -12.56
CA ILE A 437 22.54 11.09 -13.34
C ILE A 437 21.43 10.05 -13.55
N LEU A 438 20.65 9.76 -12.49
CA LEU A 438 19.51 8.85 -12.56
C LEU A 438 18.30 9.48 -11.87
N HIS A 439 17.15 9.44 -12.54
CA HIS A 439 15.87 9.79 -11.93
C HIS A 439 15.54 8.82 -10.78
N LEU A 440 14.87 9.31 -9.73
CA LEU A 440 14.47 8.54 -8.54
C LEU A 440 13.87 7.16 -8.86
N PHE A 441 13.06 7.08 -9.91
CA PHE A 441 12.33 5.86 -10.29
C PHE A 441 13.23 4.76 -10.85
N PHE A 442 14.42 5.10 -11.38
CA PHE A 442 15.35 4.14 -11.95
C PHE A 442 16.42 3.66 -10.97
N LEU A 443 16.40 4.15 -9.72
CA LEU A 443 17.41 3.81 -8.72
C LEU A 443 17.27 2.40 -8.15
N PHE A 444 16.09 1.76 -8.27
CA PHE A 444 15.86 0.45 -7.68
C PHE A 444 16.93 -0.58 -8.07
N VAL A 445 16.98 -0.96 -9.35
CA VAL A 445 17.89 -2.02 -9.82
C VAL A 445 19.36 -1.74 -9.49
N PRO A 446 19.95 -0.57 -9.81
CA PRO A 446 21.37 -0.33 -9.54
C PRO A 446 21.68 -0.33 -8.05
N VAL A 447 20.82 0.27 -7.21
CA VAL A 447 21.04 0.35 -5.76
C VAL A 447 20.88 -1.02 -5.12
N TRP A 448 19.91 -1.82 -5.55
CA TRP A 448 19.68 -3.15 -5.01
C TRP A 448 20.82 -4.12 -5.35
N VAL A 449 21.31 -4.09 -6.59
CA VAL A 449 22.49 -4.87 -7.02
C VAL A 449 23.74 -4.42 -6.28
N MET A 450 23.99 -3.12 -6.21
CA MET A 450 25.13 -2.57 -5.48
C MET A 450 25.09 -2.94 -3.99
N THR A 451 23.92 -2.85 -3.34
CA THR A 451 23.76 -3.25 -1.94
C THR A 451 24.14 -4.71 -1.76
N SER A 452 23.67 -5.59 -2.66
CA SER A 452 23.96 -7.03 -2.62
C SER A 452 25.46 -7.29 -2.76
N VAL A 453 26.13 -6.63 -3.72
CA VAL A 453 27.57 -6.74 -3.95
C VAL A 453 28.37 -6.24 -2.74
N LEU A 454 28.06 -5.04 -2.24
CA LEU A 454 28.70 -4.48 -1.05
C LEU A 454 28.55 -5.41 0.15
N TYR A 455 27.35 -5.95 0.34
CA TYR A 455 27.08 -6.84 1.46
C TYR A 455 27.87 -8.15 1.37
N ILE A 456 27.98 -8.75 0.19
CA ILE A 456 28.82 -9.93 -0.06
C ILE A 456 30.28 -9.62 0.26
N VAL A 457 30.82 -8.53 -0.31
CA VAL A 457 32.23 -8.15 -0.16
C VAL A 457 32.56 -7.89 1.31
N LEU A 458 31.79 -7.06 1.99
CA LEU A 458 32.01 -6.75 3.40
C LEU A 458 31.86 -7.99 4.29
N SER A 459 30.86 -8.84 4.03
CA SER A 459 30.65 -10.06 4.82
C SER A 459 31.78 -11.08 4.65
N MET A 460 32.39 -11.18 3.46
CA MET A 460 33.57 -12.02 3.25
C MET A 460 34.76 -11.62 4.13
N PHE A 461 34.98 -10.32 4.32
CA PHE A 461 36.10 -9.80 5.11
C PHE A 461 35.82 -9.70 6.61
N MET A 462 34.55 -9.66 7.01
CA MET A 462 34.14 -9.39 8.39
C MET A 462 33.60 -10.63 9.13
N GLY A 463 33.87 -11.82 8.60
CA GLY A 463 33.74 -13.06 9.35
C GLY A 463 32.54 -13.94 9.01
N ALA A 464 31.88 -13.77 7.85
CA ALA A 464 30.83 -14.70 7.41
C ALA A 464 31.37 -16.09 6.98
N ARG A 465 32.69 -16.21 6.78
CA ARG A 465 33.40 -17.50 6.56
C ARG A 465 33.78 -18.19 7.86
N ASP A 466 34.02 -17.42 8.92
CA ASP A 466 34.62 -17.90 10.16
C ASP A 466 33.54 -18.16 11.23
N VAL A 467 32.49 -18.90 10.89
CA VAL A 467 31.41 -19.27 11.83
C VAL A 467 31.70 -20.68 12.37
N PRO A 468 31.70 -20.88 13.69
CA PRO A 468 31.86 -22.22 14.27
C PRO A 468 30.81 -23.20 13.73
N ALA A 469 31.22 -24.43 13.40
CA ALA A 469 30.34 -25.43 12.78
C ALA A 469 29.22 -25.92 13.72
N ASP A 470 29.42 -25.78 15.03
CA ASP A 470 28.49 -26.09 16.11
C ASP A 470 27.61 -24.91 16.51
N ALA A 471 27.74 -23.74 15.85
CA ALA A 471 26.95 -22.57 16.17
C ALA A 471 25.46 -22.78 15.82
N GLU A 472 24.65 -22.91 16.85
CA GLU A 472 23.21 -23.10 16.73
C GLU A 472 22.48 -21.79 16.38
N GLU A 473 21.34 -21.94 15.70
CA GLU A 473 20.42 -20.84 15.42
C GLU A 473 19.41 -20.71 16.57
N ILE A 474 19.23 -19.49 17.09
CA ILE A 474 18.38 -19.21 18.27
C ILE A 474 16.93 -18.94 17.83
N ILE A 475 16.77 -18.25 16.71
CA ILE A 475 15.52 -17.87 16.07
C ILE A 475 15.13 -18.99 15.10
N PRO A 476 14.11 -19.80 15.42
CA PRO A 476 13.69 -20.87 14.54
C PRO A 476 13.10 -20.31 13.25
N THR A 477 13.33 -21.03 12.15
CA THR A 477 12.61 -20.85 10.89
C THR A 477 11.78 -22.11 10.63
N ALA A 478 10.77 -22.03 9.77
CA ALA A 478 10.02 -23.23 9.41
C ALA A 478 10.87 -24.28 8.67
N GLU A 479 11.97 -23.89 8.00
CA GLU A 479 12.92 -24.85 7.41
C GLU A 479 13.72 -25.63 8.48
N ASN A 480 14.07 -24.99 9.59
CA ASN A 480 14.90 -25.61 10.64
C ASN A 480 14.08 -26.37 11.68
N ARG A 481 12.84 -25.93 11.93
CA ARG A 481 11.86 -26.68 12.70
C ARG A 481 11.42 -27.82 11.77
N LYS A 482 12.09 -29.00 11.81
CA LYS A 482 11.57 -30.22 11.17
C LYS A 482 10.15 -30.44 11.73
N LEU A 483 9.16 -29.91 11.03
CA LEU A 483 7.76 -30.14 11.36
C LEU A 483 7.55 -31.63 11.11
N GLY A 484 7.50 -32.41 12.19
CA GLY A 484 7.05 -33.79 12.13
C GLY A 484 5.67 -33.84 11.47
N PRO A 485 5.27 -34.99 10.89
CA PRO A 485 3.94 -35.11 10.33
C PRO A 485 2.92 -34.87 11.44
N VAL A 486 2.34 -33.68 11.48
CA VAL A 486 1.21 -33.43 12.35
C VAL A 486 0.05 -34.18 11.71
N SER A 487 -0.45 -35.15 12.49
CA SER A 487 -1.73 -35.83 12.31
C SER A 487 -2.75 -34.90 11.64
N GLU A 488 -3.52 -35.42 10.69
CA GLU A 488 -4.70 -34.76 10.14
C GLU A 488 -5.63 -34.31 11.30
N SER A 489 -5.34 -33.17 11.90
CA SER A 489 -6.19 -32.58 12.93
C SER A 489 -7.37 -32.00 12.18
N GLN A 490 -8.41 -32.82 12.14
CA GLN A 490 -9.79 -32.50 11.87
C GLN A 490 -9.95 -31.29 10.94
N LYS A 491 -10.12 -31.59 9.65
CA LYS A 491 -10.96 -30.75 8.80
C LYS A 491 -12.24 -30.51 9.59
N GLY A 492 -12.33 -29.35 10.25
CA GLY A 492 -13.60 -28.73 10.52
C GLY A 492 -14.29 -28.72 9.17
N LYS A 493 -15.26 -29.62 9.00
CA LYS A 493 -16.24 -29.49 7.93
C LYS A 493 -16.91 -28.16 8.25
N GLY A 494 -16.37 -27.08 7.68
CA GLY A 494 -17.13 -25.86 7.49
C GLY A 494 -18.32 -26.30 6.67
N THR A 495 -19.41 -26.60 7.37
CA THR A 495 -20.71 -26.79 6.76
C THR A 495 -20.91 -25.56 5.89
N SER A 496 -21.24 -25.80 4.63
CA SER A 496 -21.47 -24.78 3.63
C SER A 496 -22.33 -23.67 4.25
N SER A 497 -21.76 -22.49 4.43
CA SER A 497 -22.44 -21.29 4.95
C SER A 497 -23.51 -20.75 3.99
N LEU A 498 -24.06 -21.61 3.12
CA LEU A 498 -25.02 -21.29 2.07
C LEU A 498 -26.48 -21.52 2.51
N THR A 499 -26.72 -22.00 3.74
CA THR A 499 -28.07 -22.25 4.27
C THR A 499 -28.62 -21.11 5.12
N ASP A 500 -27.85 -20.04 5.36
CA ASP A 500 -28.34 -18.87 6.09
C ASP A 500 -29.02 -17.87 5.13
N PRO A 501 -30.37 -17.78 5.15
CA PRO A 501 -31.11 -16.98 4.17
C PRO A 501 -30.78 -15.49 4.26
N VAL A 502 -30.41 -14.98 5.44
CA VAL A 502 -30.05 -13.56 5.58
C VAL A 502 -28.64 -13.31 5.07
N LEU A 503 -27.73 -14.26 5.22
CA LEU A 503 -26.40 -14.15 4.59
C LEU A 503 -26.53 -14.12 3.07
N LEU A 504 -27.34 -15.03 2.50
CA LEU A 504 -27.60 -15.06 1.06
C LEU A 504 -28.27 -13.76 0.59
N LEU A 505 -29.35 -13.33 1.26
CA LEU A 505 -30.11 -12.13 0.88
C LEU A 505 -29.24 -10.87 0.98
N SER A 506 -28.48 -10.71 2.06
CA SER A 506 -27.57 -9.56 2.22
C SER A 506 -26.46 -9.55 1.16
N GLY A 507 -25.92 -10.71 0.80
CA GLY A 507 -24.98 -10.83 -0.31
C GLY A 507 -25.58 -10.45 -1.66
N ILE A 508 -26.81 -10.90 -1.95
CA ILE A 508 -27.54 -10.56 -3.18
C ILE A 508 -27.83 -9.06 -3.24
N ILE A 509 -28.34 -8.46 -2.16
CA ILE A 509 -28.64 -7.02 -2.09
C ILE A 509 -27.36 -6.20 -2.30
N ALA A 510 -26.25 -6.59 -1.66
CA ALA A 510 -24.97 -5.92 -1.86
C ALA A 510 -24.51 -6.03 -3.33
N GLY A 511 -24.57 -7.22 -3.93
CA GLY A 511 -24.21 -7.42 -5.34
C GLY A 511 -25.09 -6.63 -6.31
N LEU A 512 -26.41 -6.65 -6.12
CA LEU A 512 -27.36 -5.87 -6.94
C LEU A 512 -27.12 -4.36 -6.79
N SER A 513 -26.82 -3.89 -5.58
CA SER A 513 -26.51 -2.47 -5.33
C SER A 513 -25.28 -2.01 -6.12
N LEU A 514 -24.24 -2.85 -6.20
CA LEU A 514 -23.08 -2.59 -7.05
C LEU A 514 -23.47 -2.56 -8.53
N ILE A 515 -24.23 -3.54 -9.01
CA ILE A 515 -24.69 -3.57 -10.41
C ILE A 515 -25.49 -2.31 -10.76
N ILE A 516 -26.38 -1.86 -9.88
CA ILE A 516 -27.18 -0.65 -10.06
C ILE A 516 -26.26 0.58 -10.13
N CYS A 517 -25.29 0.73 -9.22
CA CYS A 517 -24.32 1.83 -9.26
C CYS A 517 -23.63 1.92 -10.64
N LEU A 518 -23.15 0.79 -11.17
CA LEU A 518 -22.47 0.75 -12.45
C LEU A 518 -23.43 1.02 -13.62
N ALA A 519 -24.60 0.40 -13.62
CA ALA A 519 -25.61 0.58 -14.67
C ALA A 519 -26.05 2.05 -14.78
N MET A 520 -26.15 2.76 -13.66
CA MET A 520 -26.45 4.18 -13.66
C MET A 520 -25.34 5.02 -14.29
N ALA A 521 -24.07 4.74 -13.98
CA ALA A 521 -22.94 5.42 -14.61
C ALA A 521 -22.89 5.16 -16.13
N ILE A 522 -23.11 3.90 -16.53
CA ILE A 522 -23.23 3.53 -17.95
C ILE A 522 -24.41 4.26 -18.60
N SER A 523 -25.53 4.43 -17.92
CA SER A 523 -26.68 5.19 -18.44
C SER A 523 -26.33 6.65 -18.72
N VAL A 524 -25.57 7.31 -17.85
CA VAL A 524 -25.07 8.68 -18.11
C VAL A 524 -24.20 8.70 -19.35
N PHE A 525 -23.27 7.75 -19.46
CA PHE A 525 -22.39 7.62 -20.62
C PHE A 525 -23.16 7.41 -21.93
N LEU A 526 -24.13 6.48 -21.96
CA LEU A 526 -24.90 6.14 -23.15
C LEU A 526 -25.84 7.27 -23.62
N LYS A 527 -26.29 8.13 -22.70
CA LYS A 527 -27.06 9.33 -23.07
C LYS A 527 -26.21 10.42 -23.73
N GLY A 528 -24.88 10.32 -23.60
CA GLY A 528 -23.92 11.18 -24.27
C GLY A 528 -23.95 12.63 -23.79
N THR A 529 -23.59 13.53 -24.69
CA THR A 529 -23.44 14.98 -24.45
C THR A 529 -24.77 15.72 -24.30
N ASN A 530 -25.85 15.20 -24.88
CA ASN A 530 -27.17 15.82 -24.84
C ASN A 530 -27.78 15.77 -23.44
N GLY A 531 -28.00 16.93 -22.83
CA GLY A 531 -28.50 17.03 -21.46
C GLY A 531 -27.54 16.44 -20.41
N PHE A 532 -26.24 16.33 -20.74
CA PHE A 532 -25.23 15.69 -19.92
C PHE A 532 -25.25 16.18 -18.46
N MET A 533 -25.25 17.49 -18.24
CA MET A 533 -25.24 18.06 -16.88
C MET A 533 -26.47 17.65 -16.06
N GLN A 534 -27.66 17.58 -16.67
CA GLN A 534 -28.87 17.14 -15.99
C GLN A 534 -28.84 15.64 -15.67
N ASN A 535 -28.32 14.83 -16.60
CA ASN A 535 -28.14 13.40 -16.39
C ASN A 535 -27.11 13.11 -15.29
N LEU A 536 -25.99 13.84 -15.29
CA LEU A 536 -24.93 13.73 -14.28
C LEU A 536 -25.44 14.15 -12.89
N GLN A 537 -26.17 15.27 -12.80
CA GLN A 537 -26.77 15.71 -11.53
C GLN A 537 -27.79 14.70 -11.00
N SER A 538 -28.62 14.13 -11.88
CA SER A 538 -29.57 13.07 -11.51
C SER A 538 -28.83 11.82 -11.00
N PHE A 539 -27.73 11.45 -11.67
CA PHE A 539 -26.84 10.37 -11.22
C PHE A 539 -26.26 10.65 -9.83
N HIS A 540 -25.72 11.84 -9.58
CA HIS A 540 -25.17 12.24 -8.28
C HIS A 540 -26.18 12.10 -7.14
N HIS A 541 -27.43 12.51 -7.37
CA HIS A 541 -28.48 12.39 -6.35
C HIS A 541 -28.94 10.95 -6.12
N ILE A 542 -29.12 10.16 -7.19
CA ILE A 542 -29.70 8.82 -7.09
C ILE A 542 -28.64 7.79 -6.64
N LEU A 543 -27.34 7.99 -6.95
CA LEU A 543 -26.27 7.05 -6.62
C LEU A 543 -26.13 6.77 -5.11
N LEU A 544 -26.62 7.68 -4.26
CA LEU A 544 -26.60 7.53 -2.82
C LEU A 544 -27.45 6.36 -2.32
N TYR A 545 -28.61 6.11 -2.92
CA TYR A 545 -29.51 5.04 -2.47
C TYR A 545 -28.90 3.64 -2.59
N PRO A 546 -28.38 3.20 -3.76
CA PRO A 546 -27.70 1.91 -3.85
C PRO A 546 -26.39 1.89 -3.04
N THR A 547 -25.73 3.04 -2.86
CA THR A 547 -24.55 3.14 -1.97
C THR A 547 -24.91 2.80 -0.52
N PHE A 548 -25.96 3.39 0.04
CA PHE A 548 -26.39 3.07 1.41
C PHE A 548 -26.89 1.64 1.52
N ALA A 549 -27.66 1.16 0.55
CA ALA A 549 -28.11 -0.24 0.51
C ALA A 549 -26.92 -1.21 0.51
N TYR A 550 -25.87 -0.92 -0.26
CA TYR A 550 -24.64 -1.69 -0.27
C TYR A 550 -23.96 -1.73 1.10
N PHE A 551 -23.76 -0.58 1.75
CA PHE A 551 -23.06 -0.55 3.04
C PHE A 551 -23.84 -1.25 4.14
N ILE A 552 -25.17 -1.11 4.16
CA ILE A 552 -26.02 -1.83 5.12
C ILE A 552 -25.94 -3.34 4.87
N ALA A 553 -26.19 -3.78 3.64
CA ALA A 553 -26.22 -5.19 3.29
C ALA A 553 -24.84 -5.85 3.41
N GLY A 554 -23.79 -5.20 2.93
CA GLY A 554 -22.40 -5.66 3.01
C GLY A 554 -21.90 -5.77 4.46
N THR A 555 -22.27 -4.83 5.32
CA THR A 555 -21.95 -4.90 6.75
C THR A 555 -22.65 -6.08 7.43
N ILE A 556 -23.95 -6.28 7.16
CA ILE A 556 -24.71 -7.43 7.66
C ILE A 556 -24.06 -8.74 7.18
N PHE A 557 -23.69 -8.80 5.89
CA PHE A 557 -23.06 -9.96 5.29
C PHE A 557 -21.75 -10.33 6.01
N ILE A 558 -20.84 -9.37 6.20
CA ILE A 558 -19.54 -9.64 6.85
C ILE A 558 -19.71 -10.01 8.32
N ILE A 559 -20.53 -9.28 9.09
CA ILE A 559 -20.74 -9.57 10.51
C ILE A 559 -21.33 -10.97 10.69
N ARG A 560 -22.29 -11.36 9.84
CA ARG A 560 -22.98 -12.65 9.94
C ARG A 560 -22.10 -13.81 9.45
N ARG A 561 -21.29 -13.57 8.41
CA ARG A 561 -20.29 -14.53 7.94
C ARG A 561 -19.26 -14.86 9.02
N ASP A 562 -18.77 -13.83 9.71
CA ASP A 562 -17.73 -14.01 10.73
C ASP A 562 -18.30 -14.66 12.01
N ARG A 563 -19.54 -14.37 12.40
CA ARG A 563 -20.25 -15.09 13.48
C ARG A 563 -20.40 -16.59 13.19
N ASN A 564 -20.65 -16.95 11.94
CA ASN A 564 -20.78 -18.34 11.53
C ASN A 564 -19.39 -19.03 11.39
N GLY A 565 -18.30 -18.26 11.33
CA GLY A 565 -16.92 -18.74 11.33
C GLY A 565 -16.26 -18.86 12.71
N ASP A 566 -16.62 -17.99 13.67
CA ASP A 566 -16.11 -18.02 15.06
C ASP A 566 -16.81 -19.13 15.91
N ASN A 567 -17.88 -19.77 15.41
CA ASN A 567 -18.57 -20.92 16.02
C ASN A 567 -18.16 -22.29 15.44
N ALA A 568 -17.05 -22.34 14.68
CA ALA A 568 -16.59 -23.53 13.95
C ALA A 568 -15.23 -24.05 14.42
#